data_AF-A0A0Q4HJL2-F1
#
_entry.id   AF-A0A0Q4HJL2-F1
#
_cell.length_a   1.000
_cell.length_b   1.000
_cell.length_c   1.000
_cell.angle_alpha   90.00
_cell.angle_beta   90.00
_cell.angle_gamma   90.00
#
_symmetry.space_group_name_H-M   'P 1'
#
loop_
_entity.id
_entity.type
_entity.pdbx_description
1 polymer ?
#
loop_
_entity_poly.entity_id
_entity_poly.type
_entity_poly.pdbx_seq_one_letter_code
_entity_poly.pdbx_strand_id
1 'polypeptide(L)'
;MQFLAVQPSSQNQFRALMLFGRNVASYKFALAKALLEVARDGADLVSLEKLADPYTRHLRTHLTLASKQGTSRSSRFLEACKGANAGTVTDDELRSITVSLGFNNVIDAFHRLGAHDVGQRFFLDERAAAGGIRITNELRHLAHGPAAADLGSETEARWRLVETAWELGVTRSLITYNDETQAFTAADSSRRITVTSARAALNGYQKGYCFYCFTPVTIEPGQLAADVDHVFPWALRLLLTGNPNGVWNLVLACRGCNRGANGKFDCVPALDLVARLHRRNEFLITSHHPLRETLMAQTGAAPALRAAFLQDNYRATKLARITEWNAVSRNDEAF
;
A
#
# COMPACT_ATOMS: atom_id res chain seq x y z
N MET A 1 4.30 -19.78 21.16
CA MET A 1 3.06 -19.54 20.37
C MET A 1 3.43 -19.54 18.91
N GLN A 2 2.67 -20.23 18.06
CA GLN A 2 2.84 -20.19 16.61
C GLN A 2 2.02 -19.02 16.05
N PHE A 3 2.65 -18.15 15.27
CA PHE A 3 1.93 -17.10 14.54
C PHE A 3 1.13 -17.72 13.40
N LEU A 4 -0.03 -17.16 13.13
CA LEU A 4 -0.96 -17.64 12.12
C LEU A 4 -0.87 -16.77 10.85
N ALA A 5 -0.70 -17.44 9.71
CA ALA A 5 -0.77 -16.80 8.41
C ALA A 5 -2.19 -16.26 8.17
N VAL A 6 -2.28 -15.13 7.48
CA VAL A 6 -3.55 -14.51 7.09
C VAL A 6 -3.55 -14.36 5.58
N GLN A 7 -4.57 -14.94 4.93
CA GLN A 7 -4.75 -14.83 3.50
C GLN A 7 -5.70 -13.65 3.19
N PRO A 8 -5.26 -12.64 2.42
CA PRO A 8 -6.11 -11.52 2.05
C PRO A 8 -7.27 -11.96 1.17
N SER A 9 -8.49 -11.54 1.52
CA SER A 9 -9.68 -11.76 0.68
C SER A 9 -9.64 -10.95 -0.63
N SER A 10 -10.54 -11.25 -1.56
CA SER A 10 -10.74 -10.46 -2.78
C SER A 10 -10.96 -8.97 -2.50
N GLN A 11 -11.73 -8.66 -1.46
CA GLN A 11 -11.96 -7.29 -1.01
C GLN A 11 -10.66 -6.62 -0.53
N ASN A 12 -9.84 -7.34 0.23
CA ASN A 12 -8.55 -6.82 0.70
C ASN A 12 -7.60 -6.54 -0.47
N GLN A 13 -7.57 -7.43 -1.47
CA GLN A 13 -6.71 -7.23 -2.64
C GLN A 13 -7.16 -6.04 -3.49
N PHE A 14 -8.47 -5.87 -3.69
CA PHE A 14 -9.02 -4.71 -4.40
C PHE A 14 -8.71 -3.39 -3.67
N ARG A 15 -8.91 -3.36 -2.34
CA ARG A 15 -8.53 -2.22 -1.49
C ARG A 15 -7.04 -1.90 -1.59
N ALA A 16 -6.18 -2.92 -1.53
CA ALA A 16 -4.74 -2.74 -1.61
C ALA A 16 -4.31 -2.08 -2.94
N LEU A 17 -4.95 -2.43 -4.07
CA LEU A 17 -4.69 -1.80 -5.36
C LEU A 17 -4.98 -0.29 -5.35
N MET A 18 -6.06 0.14 -4.70
CA MET A 18 -6.42 1.57 -4.61
C MET A 18 -5.52 2.33 -3.64
N LEU A 19 -5.22 1.71 -2.50
CA LEU A 19 -4.47 2.34 -1.42
C LEU A 19 -2.98 2.46 -1.73
N PHE A 20 -2.37 1.39 -2.23
CA PHE A 20 -0.91 1.25 -2.35
C PHE A 20 -0.43 1.04 -3.79
N GLY A 21 -1.35 0.95 -4.76
CA GLY A 21 -1.00 0.96 -6.18
C GLY A 21 -0.25 2.23 -6.58
N ARG A 22 0.65 2.10 -7.56
CA ARG A 22 1.38 3.25 -8.09
C ARG A 22 0.42 4.14 -8.91
N ASN A 23 -0.04 5.22 -8.29
CA ASN A 23 -0.98 6.16 -8.91
C ASN A 23 -0.24 7.39 -9.42
N VAL A 24 0.30 7.33 -10.65
CA VAL A 24 0.91 8.47 -11.35
C VAL A 24 -0.13 9.41 -11.96
N ALA A 25 -1.35 8.91 -12.14
CA ALA A 25 -2.57 9.59 -12.54
C ALA A 25 -3.78 8.90 -11.86
N SER A 26 -4.95 9.54 -11.88
CA SER A 26 -6.18 9.03 -11.28
C SER A 26 -6.85 7.90 -12.05
N TYR A 27 -6.28 7.50 -13.20
CA TYR A 27 -6.80 6.44 -14.08
C TYR A 27 -7.16 5.15 -13.35
N LYS A 28 -6.35 4.71 -12.38
CA LYS A 28 -6.62 3.47 -11.64
C LYS A 28 -7.92 3.57 -10.82
N PHE A 29 -8.21 4.72 -10.22
CA PHE A 29 -9.46 4.95 -9.46
C PHE A 29 -10.67 4.99 -10.39
N ALA A 30 -10.56 5.72 -11.49
CA ALA A 30 -11.62 5.77 -12.49
C ALA A 30 -11.93 4.38 -13.08
N LEU A 31 -10.89 3.60 -13.41
CA LEU A 31 -11.07 2.24 -13.90
C LEU A 31 -11.68 1.34 -12.83
N ALA A 32 -11.26 1.45 -11.57
CA ALA A 32 -11.83 0.66 -10.48
C ALA A 32 -13.34 0.90 -10.31
N LYS A 33 -13.79 2.17 -10.34
CA LYS A 33 -15.22 2.49 -10.26
C LYS A 33 -15.97 1.97 -11.50
N ALA A 34 -15.44 2.19 -12.70
CA ALA A 34 -16.03 1.69 -13.94
C ALA A 34 -16.15 0.15 -13.95
N LEU A 35 -15.15 -0.56 -13.44
CA LEU A 35 -15.16 -2.02 -13.31
C LEU A 35 -16.26 -2.51 -12.35
N LEU A 36 -16.44 -1.85 -11.21
CA LEU A 36 -17.52 -2.18 -10.26
C LEU A 36 -18.91 -1.93 -10.86
N GLU A 37 -19.05 -0.93 -11.73
CA GLU A 37 -20.30 -0.66 -12.44
C GLU A 37 -20.57 -1.72 -13.52
N VAL A 38 -19.65 -1.93 -14.47
CA VAL A 38 -19.89 -2.87 -15.60
C VAL A 38 -20.01 -4.31 -15.16
N ALA A 39 -19.42 -4.69 -14.01
CA ALA A 39 -19.58 -6.03 -13.45
C ALA A 39 -21.00 -6.31 -12.94
N ARG A 40 -21.84 -5.27 -12.75
CA ARG A 40 -23.25 -5.42 -12.39
C ARG A 40 -24.14 -5.73 -13.59
N ASP A 41 -23.72 -5.35 -14.80
CA ASP A 41 -24.48 -5.53 -16.04
C ASP A 41 -24.59 -7.00 -16.50
N GLY A 42 -23.86 -7.93 -15.87
CA GLY A 42 -23.91 -9.36 -16.17
C GLY A 42 -23.14 -9.81 -17.42
N ALA A 43 -22.62 -8.88 -18.24
CA ALA A 43 -21.81 -9.22 -19.41
C ALA A 43 -20.47 -9.84 -19.01
N ASP A 44 -20.04 -10.89 -19.73
CA ASP A 44 -18.74 -11.54 -19.50
C ASP A 44 -17.60 -10.78 -20.15
N LEU A 45 -17.77 -10.39 -21.41
CA LEU A 45 -16.81 -9.60 -22.17
C LEU A 45 -17.33 -8.17 -22.29
N VAL A 46 -16.52 -7.21 -21.86
CA VAL A 46 -16.80 -5.78 -21.98
C VAL A 46 -15.82 -5.19 -22.98
N SER A 47 -16.33 -4.69 -24.12
CA SER A 47 -15.50 -4.03 -25.12
C SER A 47 -14.89 -2.73 -24.56
N LEU A 48 -13.77 -2.28 -25.12
CA LEU A 48 -13.16 -1.01 -24.69
C LEU A 48 -14.10 0.18 -24.95
N GLU A 49 -14.89 0.15 -26.02
CA GLU A 49 -15.88 1.17 -26.34
C GLU A 49 -16.96 1.23 -25.25
N LYS A 50 -17.46 0.10 -24.78
CA LYS A 50 -18.45 0.06 -23.68
C LYS A 50 -17.82 0.52 -22.36
N LEU A 51 -16.59 0.11 -22.08
CA LEU A 51 -15.86 0.49 -20.86
C LEU A 51 -15.50 1.99 -20.82
N ALA A 52 -15.28 2.61 -21.99
CA ALA A 52 -14.87 4.01 -22.11
C ALA A 52 -15.87 4.99 -21.48
N ASP A 53 -17.17 4.70 -21.56
CA ASP A 53 -18.21 5.58 -21.02
C ASP A 53 -18.13 5.72 -19.48
N PRO A 54 -18.31 4.65 -18.68
CA PRO A 54 -18.21 4.77 -17.22
C PRO A 54 -16.81 5.25 -16.77
N TYR A 55 -15.76 4.82 -17.47
CA TYR A 55 -14.38 5.25 -17.17
C TYR A 55 -14.17 6.76 -17.32
N THR A 56 -14.57 7.33 -18.46
CA THR A 56 -14.42 8.77 -18.71
C THR A 56 -15.40 9.60 -17.93
N ARG A 57 -16.62 9.12 -17.70
CA ARG A 57 -17.62 9.79 -16.87
C ARG A 57 -17.07 10.11 -15.48
N HIS A 58 -16.43 9.14 -14.81
CA HIS A 58 -15.78 9.38 -13.52
C HIS A 58 -14.65 10.41 -13.61
N LEU A 59 -13.76 10.30 -14.60
CA LEU A 59 -12.66 11.27 -14.77
C LEU A 59 -13.19 12.69 -15.02
N ARG A 60 -14.21 12.83 -15.85
CA ARG A 60 -14.87 14.09 -16.19
C ARG A 60 -15.47 14.74 -14.95
N THR A 61 -16.19 13.98 -14.13
CA THR A 61 -16.74 14.48 -12.85
C THR A 61 -15.64 14.98 -11.91
N HIS A 62 -14.49 14.31 -11.84
CA HIS A 62 -13.39 14.78 -11.00
C HIS A 62 -12.66 15.98 -11.59
N LEU A 63 -12.54 16.07 -12.91
CA LEU A 63 -11.90 17.20 -13.59
C LEU A 63 -12.65 18.52 -13.43
N THR A 64 -13.95 18.50 -13.11
CA THR A 64 -14.69 19.73 -12.75
C THR A 64 -14.42 20.20 -11.33
N LEU A 65 -13.89 19.32 -10.46
CA LEU A 65 -13.65 19.58 -9.05
C LEU A 65 -12.17 19.83 -8.74
N ALA A 66 -11.29 19.04 -9.36
CA ALA A 66 -9.85 19.11 -9.22
C ALA A 66 -9.20 19.00 -10.61
N SER A 67 -8.61 20.10 -11.09
CA SER A 67 -8.05 20.18 -12.45
C SER A 67 -6.82 19.30 -12.66
N LYS A 68 -6.11 18.95 -11.58
CA LYS A 68 -4.89 18.15 -11.59
C LYS A 68 -5.17 16.69 -11.28
N GLN A 69 -5.17 15.86 -12.33
CA GLN A 69 -5.48 14.42 -12.26
C GLN A 69 -4.26 13.51 -12.45
N GLY A 70 -3.05 14.07 -12.38
CA GLY A 70 -1.82 13.31 -12.48
C GLY A 70 -0.58 14.13 -12.24
N THR A 71 0.56 13.44 -12.30
CA THR A 71 1.89 14.02 -12.06
C THR A 71 2.57 14.53 -13.33
N SER A 72 2.10 14.09 -14.51
CA SER A 72 2.59 14.60 -15.80
C SER A 72 2.16 16.05 -16.00
N ARG A 73 3.01 16.84 -16.68
CA ARG A 73 2.69 18.22 -17.06
C ARG A 73 1.53 18.32 -18.06
N SER A 74 1.36 17.29 -18.90
CA SER A 74 0.30 17.22 -19.89
C SER A 74 -0.15 15.77 -20.13
N SER A 75 -1.40 15.61 -20.57
CA SER A 75 -1.94 14.33 -21.03
C SER A 75 -3.01 14.60 -22.07
N ARG A 76 -2.80 14.16 -23.31
CA ARG A 76 -3.78 14.30 -24.40
C ARG A 76 -5.13 13.72 -24.02
N PHE A 77 -5.14 12.61 -23.29
CA PHE A 77 -6.37 11.98 -22.82
C PHE A 77 -7.11 12.85 -21.79
N LEU A 78 -6.42 13.41 -20.79
CA LEU A 78 -7.06 14.30 -19.82
C LEU A 78 -7.55 15.61 -20.47
N GLU A 79 -6.82 16.14 -21.45
CA GLU A 79 -7.27 17.31 -22.22
C GLU A 79 -8.53 16.99 -23.04
N ALA A 80 -8.65 15.79 -23.61
CA ALA A 80 -9.89 15.37 -24.27
C ALA A 80 -11.07 15.28 -23.29
N CYS A 81 -10.86 14.73 -22.08
CA CYS A 81 -11.89 14.73 -21.04
C CYS A 81 -12.32 16.16 -20.63
N LYS A 82 -11.37 17.10 -20.51
CA LYS A 82 -11.68 18.52 -20.25
C LYS A 82 -12.44 19.15 -21.41
N GLY A 83 -12.04 18.86 -22.65
CA GLY A 83 -12.72 19.31 -23.85
C GLY A 83 -14.18 18.83 -23.91
N ALA A 84 -14.43 17.57 -23.54
CA ALA A 84 -15.79 17.04 -23.44
C ALA A 84 -16.62 17.72 -22.34
N ASN A 85 -16.00 18.12 -21.23
CA ASN A 85 -16.67 18.95 -20.22
C ASN A 85 -17.00 20.36 -20.73
N ALA A 86 -16.17 20.90 -21.64
CA ALA A 86 -16.37 22.21 -22.26
C ALA A 86 -17.23 22.17 -23.53
N GLY A 87 -17.68 20.98 -23.98
CA GLY A 87 -18.42 20.80 -25.22
C GLY A 87 -17.60 20.93 -26.51
N THR A 88 -16.26 20.98 -26.41
CA THR A 88 -15.36 21.09 -27.58
C THR A 88 -14.91 19.73 -28.13
N VAL A 89 -15.23 18.63 -27.44
CA VAL A 89 -15.01 17.25 -27.87
C VAL A 89 -16.33 16.51 -27.69
N THR A 90 -16.79 15.82 -28.73
CA THR A 90 -18.01 15.02 -28.68
C THR A 90 -17.81 13.72 -27.89
N ASP A 91 -18.89 13.10 -27.43
CA ASP A 91 -18.78 11.83 -26.68
C ASP A 91 -18.20 10.69 -27.56
N ASP A 92 -18.45 10.68 -28.87
CA ASP A 92 -17.88 9.70 -29.81
C ASP A 92 -16.37 9.91 -30.03
N GLU A 93 -15.94 11.17 -30.19
CA GLU A 93 -14.51 11.51 -30.26
C GLU A 93 -13.81 11.13 -28.96
N LEU A 94 -14.41 11.46 -27.80
CA LEU A 94 -13.86 11.10 -26.50
C LEU A 94 -13.75 9.58 -26.36
N ARG A 95 -14.77 8.82 -26.77
CA ARG A 95 -14.75 7.36 -26.77
C ARG A 95 -13.58 6.81 -27.58
N SER A 96 -13.39 7.30 -28.80
CA SER A 96 -12.26 6.90 -29.68
C SER A 96 -10.89 7.24 -29.08
N ILE A 97 -10.75 8.44 -28.50
CA ILE A 97 -9.52 8.85 -27.80
C ILE A 97 -9.27 7.97 -26.56
N THR A 98 -10.33 7.57 -25.87
CA THR A 98 -10.23 6.72 -24.67
C THR A 98 -9.76 5.32 -25.02
N VAL A 99 -10.31 4.72 -26.07
CA VAL A 99 -9.89 3.41 -26.56
C VAL A 99 -8.42 3.42 -26.97
N SER A 100 -7.98 4.47 -27.68
CA SER A 100 -6.60 4.57 -28.18
C SER A 100 -5.56 4.98 -27.11
N LEU A 101 -5.91 5.90 -26.20
CA LEU A 101 -4.96 6.48 -25.24
C LEU A 101 -5.30 6.19 -23.78
N GLY A 102 -6.58 6.20 -23.43
CA GLY A 102 -7.07 6.12 -22.05
C GLY A 102 -6.77 4.78 -21.37
N PHE A 103 -6.77 3.69 -22.14
CA PHE A 103 -6.54 2.33 -21.64
C PHE A 103 -5.11 1.81 -21.80
N ASN A 104 -4.25 2.55 -22.51
CA ASN A 104 -2.92 2.08 -22.94
C ASN A 104 -2.00 1.63 -21.78
N ASN A 105 -2.14 2.24 -20.60
CA ASN A 105 -1.31 1.90 -19.44
C ASN A 105 -2.10 1.36 -18.24
N VAL A 106 -3.35 1.80 -18.08
CA VAL A 106 -4.10 1.53 -16.84
C VAL A 106 -4.55 0.07 -16.75
N ILE A 107 -4.88 -0.57 -17.88
CA ILE A 107 -5.24 -2.00 -17.93
C ILE A 107 -4.04 -2.85 -17.55
N ASP A 108 -2.87 -2.59 -18.15
CA ASP A 108 -1.61 -3.31 -17.86
C ASP A 108 -1.10 -3.12 -16.43
N ALA A 109 -1.38 -1.95 -15.84
CA ALA A 109 -0.91 -1.60 -14.50
C ALA A 109 -1.96 -1.82 -13.40
N PHE A 110 -3.19 -2.22 -13.72
CA PHE A 110 -4.29 -2.24 -12.75
C PHE A 110 -3.97 -3.14 -11.56
N HIS A 111 -3.58 -4.39 -11.83
CA HIS A 111 -3.26 -5.40 -10.81
C HIS A 111 -1.85 -5.27 -10.21
N ARG A 112 -1.04 -4.30 -10.64
CA ARG A 112 0.31 -4.08 -10.08
C ARG A 112 0.26 -3.42 -8.71
N LEU A 113 0.96 -4.03 -7.75
CA LEU A 113 1.20 -3.55 -6.39
C LEU A 113 2.71 -3.58 -6.07
N GLY A 114 3.35 -2.41 -6.18
CA GLY A 114 4.81 -2.33 -6.09
C GLY A 114 5.49 -2.97 -7.31
N ALA A 115 6.39 -3.92 -7.08
CA ALA A 115 7.09 -4.66 -8.13
C ALA A 115 6.36 -5.94 -8.59
N HIS A 116 5.25 -6.29 -7.95
CA HIS A 116 4.55 -7.55 -8.17
C HIS A 116 3.07 -7.32 -8.53
N ASP A 117 2.45 -8.32 -9.12
CA ASP A 117 1.00 -8.34 -9.33
C ASP A 117 0.31 -8.96 -8.12
N VAL A 118 -0.92 -8.53 -7.86
CA VAL A 118 -1.79 -9.20 -6.90
C VAL A 118 -2.18 -10.59 -7.42
N GLY A 119 -2.35 -11.56 -6.52
CA GLY A 119 -2.64 -12.94 -6.91
C GLY A 119 -3.99 -13.09 -7.62
N GLN A 120 -4.96 -12.23 -7.30
CA GLN A 120 -6.31 -12.29 -7.85
C GLN A 120 -6.53 -11.33 -9.01
N ARG A 121 -7.02 -11.84 -10.14
CA ARG A 121 -7.41 -11.02 -11.29
C ARG A 121 -8.88 -10.64 -11.20
N PHE A 122 -9.14 -9.34 -11.36
CA PHE A 122 -10.50 -8.77 -11.43
C PHE A 122 -11.05 -8.70 -12.86
N PHE A 123 -10.17 -8.75 -13.84
CA PHE A 123 -10.51 -8.89 -15.25
C PHE A 123 -9.35 -9.59 -15.95
N LEU A 124 -9.63 -10.22 -17.09
CA LEU A 124 -8.62 -10.72 -18.02
C LEU A 124 -8.49 -9.73 -19.18
N ASP A 125 -7.26 -9.44 -19.57
CA ASP A 125 -6.98 -8.59 -20.72
C ASP A 125 -7.15 -9.40 -22.01
N GLU A 126 -8.20 -9.09 -22.76
CA GLU A 126 -8.49 -9.70 -24.05
C GLU A 126 -8.49 -8.63 -25.17
N ARG A 127 -7.76 -7.52 -25.00
CA ARG A 127 -7.72 -6.43 -25.98
C ARG A 127 -7.28 -6.92 -27.36
N ALA A 128 -6.26 -7.77 -27.42
CA ALA A 128 -5.75 -8.32 -28.67
C ALA A 128 -6.66 -9.38 -29.30
N ALA A 129 -7.37 -10.18 -28.47
CA ALA A 129 -8.17 -11.30 -28.93
C ALA A 129 -9.61 -10.90 -29.27
N ALA A 130 -10.19 -9.98 -28.51
CA ALA A 130 -11.61 -9.65 -28.53
C ALA A 130 -11.92 -8.16 -28.34
N GLY A 131 -10.91 -7.28 -28.36
CA GLY A 131 -11.11 -5.83 -28.28
C GLY A 131 -11.65 -5.35 -26.93
N GLY A 132 -11.42 -6.09 -25.84
CA GLY A 132 -12.04 -5.79 -24.56
C GLY A 132 -11.37 -6.45 -23.36
N ILE A 133 -12.09 -6.47 -22.24
CA ILE A 133 -11.70 -7.18 -21.02
C ILE A 133 -12.78 -8.17 -20.63
N ARG A 134 -12.37 -9.33 -20.10
CA ARG A 134 -13.31 -10.31 -19.55
C ARG A 134 -13.43 -10.12 -18.04
N ILE A 135 -14.65 -9.90 -17.56
CA ILE A 135 -14.95 -9.75 -16.13
C ILE A 135 -14.84 -11.11 -15.45
N THR A 136 -14.08 -11.17 -14.35
CA THR A 136 -13.93 -12.42 -13.58
C THR A 136 -15.05 -12.58 -12.55
N ASN A 137 -15.25 -13.81 -12.07
CA ASN A 137 -16.26 -14.09 -11.04
C ASN A 137 -15.95 -13.34 -9.74
N GLU A 138 -14.66 -13.14 -9.46
CA GLU A 138 -14.16 -12.38 -8.33
C GLU A 138 -14.67 -10.94 -8.35
N LEU A 139 -14.57 -10.26 -9.49
CA LEU A 139 -15.05 -8.90 -9.63
C LEU A 139 -16.59 -8.84 -9.57
N ARG A 140 -17.29 -9.82 -10.15
CA ARG A 140 -18.77 -9.92 -10.00
C ARG A 140 -19.18 -10.06 -8.55
N HIS A 141 -18.55 -10.97 -7.82
CA HIS A 141 -18.84 -11.18 -6.40
C HIS A 141 -18.57 -9.91 -5.59
N LEU A 142 -17.51 -9.15 -5.92
CA LEU A 142 -17.27 -7.85 -5.30
C LEU A 142 -18.35 -6.82 -5.64
N ALA A 143 -18.76 -6.73 -6.90
CA ALA A 143 -19.71 -5.73 -7.39
C ALA A 143 -21.15 -5.93 -6.89
N HIS A 144 -21.54 -7.19 -6.63
CA HIS A 144 -22.84 -7.59 -6.10
C HIS A 144 -22.84 -7.86 -4.59
N GLY A 145 -21.67 -7.89 -3.96
CA GLY A 145 -21.53 -8.15 -2.53
C GLY A 145 -21.95 -6.96 -1.65
N PRO A 146 -22.19 -7.19 -0.35
CA PRO A 146 -22.60 -6.14 0.58
C PRO A 146 -21.56 -5.01 0.71
N ALA A 147 -20.28 -5.30 0.49
CA ALA A 147 -19.20 -4.33 0.56
C ALA A 147 -19.02 -3.48 -0.72
N ALA A 148 -19.83 -3.69 -1.78
CA ALA A 148 -19.63 -3.00 -3.06
C ALA A 148 -19.75 -1.47 -2.94
N ALA A 149 -20.72 -1.00 -2.15
CA ALA A 149 -20.92 0.42 -1.87
C ALA A 149 -19.75 1.01 -1.08
N ASP A 150 -19.24 0.26 -0.09
CA ASP A 150 -18.08 0.66 0.71
C ASP A 150 -16.83 0.76 -0.16
N LEU A 151 -16.56 -0.23 -1.02
CA LEU A 151 -15.41 -0.22 -1.94
C LEU A 151 -15.45 0.98 -2.90
N GLY A 152 -16.64 1.32 -3.41
CA GLY A 152 -16.85 2.51 -4.23
C GLY A 152 -16.54 3.80 -3.47
N SER A 153 -17.04 3.90 -2.23
CA SER A 153 -16.85 5.07 -1.35
C SER A 153 -15.40 5.22 -0.87
N GLU A 154 -14.74 4.11 -0.53
CA GLU A 154 -13.32 4.07 -0.18
C GLU A 154 -12.43 4.48 -1.36
N THR A 155 -12.77 4.02 -2.56
CA THR A 155 -12.07 4.41 -3.80
C THR A 155 -12.21 5.90 -4.06
N GLU A 156 -13.42 6.45 -3.90
CA GLU A 156 -13.69 7.89 -4.00
C GLU A 156 -12.88 8.68 -2.97
N ALA A 157 -12.96 8.31 -1.69
CA ALA A 157 -12.23 8.98 -0.61
C ALA A 157 -10.72 8.97 -0.85
N ARG A 158 -10.19 7.84 -1.34
CA ARG A 158 -8.77 7.73 -1.68
C ARG A 158 -8.39 8.59 -2.88
N TRP A 159 -9.25 8.70 -3.88
CA TRP A 159 -9.04 9.57 -5.03
C TRP A 159 -8.97 11.03 -4.57
N ARG A 160 -9.94 11.52 -3.79
CA ARG A 160 -9.94 12.88 -3.21
C ARG A 160 -8.66 13.21 -2.46
N LEU A 161 -8.20 12.29 -1.61
CA LEU A 161 -6.95 12.47 -0.86
C LEU A 161 -5.75 12.66 -1.79
N VAL A 162 -5.69 11.90 -2.89
CA VAL A 162 -4.59 12.01 -3.87
C VAL A 162 -4.64 13.34 -4.62
N GLU A 163 -5.84 13.79 -5.00
CA GLU A 163 -6.06 15.10 -5.63
C GLU A 163 -5.61 16.23 -4.71
N THR A 164 -6.10 16.25 -3.47
CA THR A 164 -5.72 17.28 -2.49
C THR A 164 -4.21 17.28 -2.25
N ALA A 165 -3.57 16.12 -2.18
CA ALA A 165 -2.10 16.06 -2.06
C ALA A 165 -1.38 16.70 -3.26
N TRP A 166 -1.90 16.50 -4.48
CA TRP A 166 -1.33 17.11 -5.69
C TRP A 166 -1.56 18.61 -5.78
N GLU A 167 -2.71 19.10 -5.31
CA GLU A 167 -3.05 20.53 -5.26
C GLU A 167 -2.21 21.27 -4.22
N LEU A 168 -2.06 20.69 -3.02
CA LEU A 168 -1.23 21.24 -1.95
C LEU A 168 0.27 21.04 -2.17
N GLY A 169 0.68 20.27 -3.18
CA GLY A 169 2.09 20.00 -3.47
C GLY A 169 2.80 19.18 -2.39
N VAL A 170 2.06 18.46 -1.55
CA VAL A 170 2.60 17.65 -0.45
C VAL A 170 2.51 16.15 -0.75
N THR A 171 3.27 15.35 -0.02
CA THR A 171 3.12 13.89 -0.07
C THR A 171 1.81 13.46 0.61
N ARG A 172 1.08 12.50 0.03
CA ARG A 172 -0.19 11.95 0.55
C ARG A 172 -0.15 11.56 2.03
N SER A 173 1.01 11.12 2.53
CA SER A 173 1.21 10.73 3.94
C SER A 173 1.09 11.90 4.93
N LEU A 174 1.10 13.13 4.42
CA LEU A 174 0.94 14.38 5.18
C LEU A 174 -0.46 14.96 5.04
N ILE A 175 -1.41 14.29 4.38
CA ILE A 175 -2.80 14.74 4.35
C ILE A 175 -3.55 14.15 5.53
N THR A 176 -4.23 15.00 6.29
CA THR A 176 -5.15 14.65 7.38
C THR A 176 -6.54 15.14 7.06
N TYR A 177 -7.54 14.48 7.64
CA TYR A 177 -8.93 14.94 7.58
C TYR A 177 -9.23 15.76 8.83
N ASN A 178 -9.85 16.92 8.65
CA ASN A 178 -10.34 17.76 9.73
C ASN A 178 -11.86 17.55 9.86
N ASP A 179 -12.29 16.96 10.97
CA ASP A 179 -13.70 16.65 11.22
C ASP A 179 -14.58 17.91 11.37
N GLU A 180 -14.02 19.04 11.82
CA GLU A 180 -14.77 20.29 12.00
C GLU A 180 -15.05 20.98 10.67
N THR A 181 -14.06 21.01 9.78
CA THR A 181 -14.19 21.65 8.45
C THR A 181 -14.60 20.68 7.35
N GLN A 182 -14.71 19.39 7.67
CA GLN A 182 -15.00 18.30 6.73
C GLN A 182 -14.04 18.30 5.52
N ALA A 183 -12.81 18.78 5.71
CA ALA A 183 -11.84 19.03 4.64
C ALA A 183 -10.51 18.32 4.89
N PHE A 184 -9.83 17.97 3.79
CA PHE A 184 -8.46 17.46 3.83
C PHE A 184 -7.46 18.62 3.94
N THR A 185 -6.58 18.58 4.94
CA THR A 185 -5.54 19.58 5.19
C THR A 185 -4.16 18.93 5.25
N ALA A 186 -3.10 19.73 5.06
CA ALA A 186 -1.76 19.28 5.34
C ALA A 186 -1.56 19.21 6.87
N ALA A 187 -1.15 18.04 7.35
CA ALA A 187 -0.88 17.78 8.76
C ALA A 187 0.34 18.57 9.23
N ASP A 188 0.15 19.36 10.28
CA ASP A 188 1.23 19.75 11.16
C ASP A 188 1.40 18.65 12.23
N SER A 189 2.63 18.22 12.54
CA SER A 189 2.97 17.31 13.67
C SER A 189 2.82 15.76 13.61
N SER A 190 2.98 15.07 12.47
CA SER A 190 3.41 13.63 12.50
C SER A 190 4.58 13.32 11.56
N ARG A 191 5.54 14.24 11.51
CA ARG A 191 6.78 14.06 10.75
C ARG A 191 7.51 12.81 11.24
N ARG A 192 7.96 11.98 10.29
CA ARG A 192 8.87 10.87 10.56
C ARG A 192 10.06 11.41 11.36
N ILE A 193 10.20 10.99 12.61
CA ILE A 193 11.36 11.34 13.43
C ILE A 193 12.54 10.50 13.01
N THR A 194 13.73 11.09 13.06
CA THR A 194 14.98 10.38 12.80
C THR A 194 15.24 9.40 13.95
N VAL A 195 15.01 8.12 13.74
CA VAL A 195 15.29 7.05 14.73
C VAL A 195 16.74 6.57 14.69
N THR A 196 17.62 7.27 13.95
CA THR A 196 19.03 6.91 13.79
C THR A 196 19.81 6.89 15.11
N SER A 197 19.39 7.69 16.10
CA SER A 197 19.96 7.67 17.45
C SER A 197 19.75 6.32 18.17
N ALA A 198 18.78 5.50 17.75
CA ALA A 198 18.55 4.17 18.31
C ALA A 198 19.61 3.13 17.87
N ARG A 199 20.49 3.45 16.91
CA ARG A 199 21.48 2.48 16.37
C ARG A 199 22.37 1.87 17.45
N ALA A 200 22.94 2.71 18.31
CA ALA A 200 23.84 2.26 19.37
C ALA A 200 23.13 1.35 20.37
N ALA A 201 21.91 1.72 20.77
CA ALA A 201 21.07 0.90 21.63
C ALA A 201 20.77 -0.46 20.97
N LEU A 202 20.30 -0.48 19.72
CA LEU A 202 19.94 -1.71 19.02
C LEU A 202 21.13 -2.62 18.69
N ASN A 203 22.33 -2.06 18.48
CA ASN A 203 23.53 -2.83 18.12
C ASN A 203 24.00 -3.76 19.24
N GLY A 204 23.89 -3.33 20.50
CA GLY A 204 24.20 -4.17 21.65
C GLY A 204 23.39 -5.47 21.67
N TYR A 205 22.20 -5.48 21.06
CA TYR A 205 21.27 -6.63 21.07
C TYR A 205 21.39 -7.51 19.84
N GLN A 206 21.74 -6.90 18.70
CA GLN A 206 21.89 -7.61 17.44
C GLN A 206 23.33 -8.04 17.15
N LYS A 207 24.25 -7.77 18.09
CA LYS A 207 25.65 -8.24 18.07
C LYS A 207 26.40 -7.92 16.77
N GLY A 208 26.09 -6.77 16.16
CA GLY A 208 26.70 -6.38 14.88
C GLY A 208 26.20 -7.18 13.66
N TYR A 209 24.98 -7.72 13.70
CA TYR A 209 24.39 -8.43 12.56
C TYR A 209 23.02 -7.86 12.15
N CYS A 210 22.75 -7.90 10.85
CA CYS A 210 21.45 -7.57 10.29
C CYS A 210 20.37 -8.51 10.84
N PHE A 211 19.26 -7.95 11.34
CA PHE A 211 18.12 -8.72 11.86
C PHE A 211 17.53 -9.68 10.82
N TYR A 212 17.54 -9.29 9.55
CA TYR A 212 16.87 -10.02 8.49
C TYR A 212 17.74 -11.12 7.88
N CYS A 213 18.97 -10.81 7.47
CA CYS A 213 19.80 -11.74 6.70
C CYS A 213 21.08 -12.20 7.41
N PHE A 214 21.32 -11.73 8.64
CA PHE A 214 22.52 -12.03 9.43
C PHE A 214 23.85 -11.66 8.80
N THR A 215 23.85 -10.80 7.77
CA THR A 215 25.10 -10.18 7.30
C THR A 215 25.63 -9.25 8.39
N PRO A 216 26.96 -9.22 8.64
CA PRO A 216 27.57 -8.27 9.56
C PRO A 216 27.22 -6.81 9.22
N VAL A 217 26.98 -6.00 10.25
CA VAL A 217 26.69 -4.57 10.16
C VAL A 217 27.43 -3.83 11.27
N THR A 218 27.72 -2.55 11.03
CA THR A 218 28.39 -1.67 12.00
C THR A 218 27.52 -0.46 12.31
N ILE A 219 27.71 0.15 13.48
CA ILE A 219 27.11 1.48 13.77
C ILE A 219 27.98 2.62 13.24
N GLU A 220 29.26 2.35 13.02
CA GLU A 220 30.20 3.30 12.44
C GLU A 220 29.85 3.62 10.98
N PRO A 221 30.03 4.89 10.56
CA PRO A 221 29.85 5.29 9.17
C PRO A 221 30.72 4.45 8.23
N GLY A 222 30.13 3.95 7.14
CA GLY A 222 30.84 3.10 6.18
C GLY A 222 29.89 2.29 5.32
N GLN A 223 30.45 1.38 4.52
CA GLN A 223 29.67 0.50 3.63
C GLN A 223 28.78 -0.48 4.40
N LEU A 224 29.25 -0.96 5.56
CA LEU A 224 28.53 -1.88 6.46
C LEU A 224 27.63 -1.17 7.47
N ALA A 225 27.50 0.17 7.38
CA ALA A 225 26.70 0.93 8.32
C ALA A 225 25.23 0.47 8.30
N ALA A 226 24.75 0.06 9.47
CA ALA A 226 23.39 -0.41 9.70
C ALA A 226 22.38 0.72 9.49
N ASP A 227 21.21 0.37 8.97
CA ASP A 227 20.02 1.19 9.05
C ASP A 227 19.15 0.76 10.22
N VAL A 228 18.40 1.72 10.78
CA VAL A 228 17.27 1.38 11.67
C VAL A 228 16.04 1.22 10.78
N ASP A 229 15.45 0.03 10.81
CA ASP A 229 14.21 -0.28 10.10
C ASP A 229 13.05 -0.56 11.07
N HIS A 230 11.84 -0.27 10.60
CA HIS A 230 10.59 -0.61 11.24
C HIS A 230 10.10 -1.95 10.69
N VAL A 231 10.12 -3.02 11.48
CA VAL A 231 9.72 -4.37 11.02
C VAL A 231 8.31 -4.35 10.43
N PHE A 232 7.34 -3.74 11.12
CA PHE A 232 6.10 -3.28 10.54
C PHE A 232 6.28 -1.85 9.99
N PRO A 233 6.08 -1.63 8.67
CA PRO A 233 6.43 -0.37 8.04
C PRO A 233 5.73 0.86 8.61
N TRP A 234 6.48 1.95 8.80
CA TRP A 234 5.94 3.27 9.21
C TRP A 234 4.81 3.78 8.31
N ALA A 235 4.82 3.41 7.02
CA ALA A 235 3.75 3.75 6.08
C ALA A 235 2.36 3.24 6.52
N LEU A 236 2.32 2.19 7.35
CA LEU A 236 1.10 1.59 7.89
C LEU A 236 0.80 2.02 9.33
N ARG A 237 1.46 3.08 9.83
CA ARG A 237 1.34 3.54 11.24
C ARG A 237 -0.09 3.72 11.76
N LEU A 238 -1.02 4.14 10.91
CA LEU A 238 -2.42 4.38 11.30
C LEU A 238 -3.19 3.08 11.53
N LEU A 239 -2.66 1.94 11.07
CA LEU A 239 -3.23 0.61 11.28
C LEU A 239 -2.56 -0.14 12.43
N LEU A 240 -1.45 0.38 12.96
CA LEU A 240 -0.70 -0.27 14.02
C LEU A 240 -1.28 0.09 15.38
N THR A 241 -1.42 -0.91 16.23
CA THR A 241 -1.68 -0.71 17.65
C THR A 241 -0.36 -0.39 18.34
N GLY A 242 -0.33 0.68 19.14
CA GLY A 242 0.86 1.13 19.86
C GLY A 242 1.78 2.02 19.03
N ASN A 243 2.78 2.63 19.68
CA ASN A 243 3.71 3.54 19.02
C ASN A 243 4.59 2.76 18.01
N PRO A 244 4.54 3.05 16.70
CA PRO A 244 5.34 2.34 15.70
C PRO A 244 6.84 2.57 15.86
N ASN A 245 7.25 3.66 16.50
CA ASN A 245 8.66 3.93 16.85
C ASN A 245 9.10 3.22 18.14
N GLY A 246 8.25 2.36 18.71
CA GLY A 246 8.59 1.56 19.87
C GLY A 246 9.69 0.55 19.56
N VAL A 247 10.49 0.22 20.58
CA VAL A 247 11.63 -0.72 20.47
C VAL A 247 11.16 -2.12 20.06
N TRP A 248 9.89 -2.43 20.33
CA TRP A 248 9.23 -3.65 19.87
C TRP A 248 9.26 -3.81 18.34
N ASN A 249 9.35 -2.71 17.58
CA ASN A 249 9.24 -2.66 16.11
C ASN A 249 10.53 -2.20 15.40
N LEU A 250 11.54 -1.71 16.12
CA LEU A 250 12.77 -1.17 15.53
C LEU A 250 13.92 -2.17 15.53
N VAL A 251 14.59 -2.39 14.39
CA VAL A 251 15.73 -3.32 14.23
C VAL A 251 16.88 -2.67 13.45
N LEU A 252 18.10 -3.19 13.61
CA LEU A 252 19.20 -2.95 12.68
C LEU A 252 19.10 -3.85 11.45
N ALA A 253 19.19 -3.24 10.29
CA ALA A 253 19.18 -3.91 9.00
C ALA A 253 20.37 -3.46 8.14
N CYS A 254 20.92 -4.36 7.33
CA CYS A 254 21.89 -3.97 6.31
C CYS A 254 21.18 -3.18 5.20
N ARG A 255 21.96 -2.37 4.47
CA ARG A 255 21.42 -1.54 3.37
C ARG A 255 20.67 -2.33 2.31
N GLY A 256 21.12 -3.55 2.00
CA GLY A 256 20.48 -4.41 0.99
C GLY A 256 19.14 -5.02 1.44
N CYS A 257 18.93 -5.19 2.74
CA CYS A 257 17.64 -5.64 3.28
C CYS A 257 16.68 -4.46 3.46
N ASN A 258 17.17 -3.30 3.90
CA ASN A 258 16.32 -2.15 4.18
C ASN A 258 15.97 -1.32 2.92
N ARG A 259 16.87 -1.26 1.94
CA ARG A 259 16.78 -0.41 0.75
C ARG A 259 17.13 -1.17 -0.53
N GLY A 260 17.04 -0.49 -1.67
CA GLY A 260 17.39 -1.05 -2.99
C GLY A 260 16.27 -1.93 -3.57
N ALA A 261 16.38 -2.33 -4.83
CA ALA A 261 15.27 -2.96 -5.57
C ALA A 261 14.64 -4.20 -4.89
N ASN A 262 15.43 -4.94 -4.09
CA ASN A 262 15.00 -6.14 -3.36
C ASN A 262 14.85 -5.91 -1.85
N GLY A 263 14.93 -4.66 -1.39
CA GLY A 263 14.78 -4.31 0.02
C GLY A 263 13.31 -4.32 0.46
N LYS A 264 13.10 -4.37 1.78
CA LYS A 264 11.79 -4.45 2.40
C LYS A 264 10.91 -3.23 2.12
N PHE A 265 11.47 -2.02 2.19
CA PHE A 265 10.74 -0.76 2.14
C PHE A 265 9.47 -0.77 3.01
N ASP A 266 8.32 -0.77 2.36
CA ASP A 266 7.01 -0.68 2.94
C ASP A 266 6.21 -1.99 2.78
N CYS A 267 6.86 -3.09 2.40
CA CYS A 267 6.28 -4.43 2.39
C CYS A 267 6.08 -4.98 3.81
N VAL A 268 5.11 -5.89 3.96
CA VAL A 268 4.83 -6.55 5.23
C VAL A 268 5.87 -7.65 5.46
N PRO A 269 6.43 -7.80 6.68
CA PRO A 269 7.40 -8.86 6.97
C PRO A 269 6.73 -10.23 6.86
N ALA A 270 7.46 -11.20 6.35
CA ALA A 270 7.04 -12.60 6.38
C ALA A 270 6.86 -13.11 7.82
N LEU A 271 6.02 -14.13 7.97
CA LEU A 271 5.56 -14.61 9.28
C LEU A 271 6.71 -15.14 10.16
N ASP A 272 7.75 -15.69 9.53
CA ASP A 272 8.99 -16.11 10.18
C ASP A 272 9.77 -14.92 10.76
N LEU A 273 9.78 -13.77 10.08
CA LEU A 273 10.37 -12.53 10.58
C LEU A 273 9.56 -11.95 11.76
N VAL A 274 8.23 -12.10 11.75
CA VAL A 274 7.38 -11.75 12.91
C VAL A 274 7.68 -12.66 14.10
N ALA A 275 7.80 -13.97 13.86
CA ALA A 275 8.19 -14.93 14.89
C ALA A 275 9.60 -14.64 15.44
N ARG A 276 10.54 -14.26 14.57
CA ARG A 276 11.89 -13.82 14.97
C ARG A 276 11.84 -12.55 15.81
N LEU A 277 11.03 -11.56 15.43
CA LEU A 277 10.84 -10.33 16.21
C LEU A 277 10.30 -10.65 17.60
N HIS A 278 9.30 -11.53 17.68
CA HIS A 278 8.76 -12.00 18.95
C HIS A 278 9.84 -12.68 19.80
N ARG A 279 10.60 -13.65 19.25
CA ARG A 279 11.70 -14.30 19.97
C ARG A 279 12.71 -13.30 20.51
N ARG A 280 13.10 -12.33 19.69
CA ARG A 280 14.01 -11.25 20.11
C ARG A 280 13.43 -10.43 21.27
N ASN A 281 12.16 -10.03 21.17
CA ASN A 281 11.52 -9.21 22.20
C ASN A 281 11.34 -10.00 23.51
N GLU A 282 10.95 -11.27 23.44
CA GLU A 282 10.88 -12.15 24.61
C GLU A 282 12.24 -12.34 25.26
N PHE A 283 13.28 -12.59 24.46
CA PHE A 283 14.64 -12.73 24.99
C PHE A 283 15.07 -11.49 25.79
N LEU A 284 14.81 -10.27 25.28
CA LEU A 284 15.12 -9.04 26.02
C LEU A 284 14.31 -8.92 27.33
N ILE A 285 13.06 -9.38 27.34
CA ILE A 285 12.22 -9.33 28.54
C ILE A 285 12.71 -10.34 29.60
N THR A 286 13.03 -11.57 29.19
CA THR A 286 13.42 -12.64 30.11
C THR A 286 14.87 -12.54 30.58
N SER A 287 15.75 -11.90 29.80
CA SER A 287 17.15 -11.65 30.18
C SER A 287 17.33 -10.45 31.13
N HIS A 288 16.24 -9.93 31.72
CA HIS A 288 16.24 -8.74 32.58
C HIS A 288 16.90 -7.50 31.96
N HIS A 289 16.74 -7.34 30.64
CA HIS A 289 17.30 -6.22 29.91
C HIS A 289 16.72 -4.88 30.39
N PRO A 290 17.45 -3.75 30.38
CA PRO A 290 16.91 -2.40 30.64
C PRO A 290 15.66 -2.01 29.84
N LEU A 291 15.41 -2.69 28.72
CA LEU A 291 14.24 -2.46 27.85
C LEU A 291 13.03 -3.32 28.23
N ARG A 292 13.16 -4.20 29.23
CA ARG A 292 12.11 -5.11 29.69
C ARG A 292 10.82 -4.37 30.00
N GLU A 293 10.89 -3.39 30.92
CA GLU A 293 9.70 -2.61 31.33
C GLU A 293 9.10 -1.87 30.14
N THR A 294 9.92 -1.30 29.27
CA THR A 294 9.46 -0.61 28.05
C THR A 294 8.74 -1.56 27.10
N LEU A 295 9.28 -2.76 26.85
CA LEU A 295 8.67 -3.76 25.96
C LEU A 295 7.37 -4.31 26.57
N MET A 296 7.35 -4.58 27.88
CA MET A 296 6.14 -5.02 28.57
C MET A 296 5.05 -3.95 28.54
N ALA A 297 5.40 -2.68 28.75
CA ALA A 297 4.46 -1.56 28.65
C ALA A 297 3.94 -1.36 27.21
N GLN A 298 4.81 -1.56 26.20
CA GLN A 298 4.44 -1.37 24.79
C GLN A 298 3.63 -2.52 24.19
N THR A 299 3.85 -3.75 24.65
CA THR A 299 3.31 -4.96 23.99
C THR A 299 2.44 -5.83 24.88
N GLY A 300 2.50 -5.66 26.21
CA GLY A 300 1.68 -6.40 27.18
C GLY A 300 2.47 -7.05 28.33
N ALA A 301 1.83 -7.15 29.49
CA ALA A 301 2.46 -7.68 30.71
C ALA A 301 2.72 -9.19 30.65
N ALA A 302 1.83 -9.96 30.01
CA ALA A 302 1.93 -11.42 29.90
C ALA A 302 2.47 -11.84 28.51
N PRO A 303 3.26 -12.92 28.41
CA PRO A 303 3.76 -13.43 27.12
C PRO A 303 2.67 -13.64 26.08
N ALA A 304 1.49 -14.15 26.48
CA ALA A 304 0.36 -14.34 25.58
C ALA A 304 -0.17 -13.03 24.98
N LEU A 305 -0.21 -11.95 25.77
CA LEU A 305 -0.64 -10.63 25.30
C LEU A 305 0.35 -10.04 24.30
N ARG A 306 1.66 -10.23 24.52
CA ARG A 306 2.71 -9.74 23.61
C ARG A 306 2.70 -10.47 22.28
N ALA A 307 2.47 -11.78 22.31
CA ALA A 307 2.29 -12.57 21.09
C ALA A 307 1.02 -12.15 20.32
N ALA A 308 -0.09 -11.97 21.02
CA ALA A 308 -1.34 -11.45 20.43
C ALA A 308 -1.15 -10.06 19.82
N PHE A 309 -0.47 -9.15 20.51
CA PHE A 309 -0.15 -7.81 20.03
C PHE A 309 0.61 -7.83 18.69
N LEU A 310 1.62 -8.69 18.55
CA LEU A 310 2.35 -8.83 17.28
C LEU A 310 1.51 -9.52 16.20
N GLN A 311 0.68 -10.50 16.58
CA GLN A 311 -0.22 -11.20 15.67
C GLN A 311 -1.29 -10.28 15.09
N ASP A 312 -1.85 -9.38 15.91
CA ASP A 312 -2.89 -8.44 15.50
C ASP A 312 -2.30 -7.33 14.61
N ASN A 313 -1.13 -6.80 14.96
CA ASN A 313 -0.40 -5.88 14.07
C ASN A 313 -0.03 -6.55 12.73
N TYR A 314 0.38 -7.82 12.75
CA TYR A 314 0.61 -8.59 11.53
C TYR A 314 -0.66 -8.76 10.70
N ARG A 315 -1.78 -9.16 11.33
CA ARG A 315 -3.07 -9.29 10.66
C ARG A 315 -3.49 -7.97 10.02
N ALA A 316 -3.48 -6.87 10.76
CA ALA A 316 -3.88 -5.55 10.27
C ALA A 316 -3.04 -5.10 9.08
N THR A 317 -1.71 -5.22 9.19
CA THR A 317 -0.80 -4.82 8.12
C THR A 317 -0.90 -5.72 6.90
N LYS A 318 -0.98 -7.04 7.07
CA LYS A 318 -1.12 -8.02 5.98
C LYS A 318 -2.43 -7.84 5.20
N LEU A 319 -3.53 -7.55 5.88
CA LEU A 319 -4.84 -7.32 5.25
C LEU A 319 -4.88 -5.99 4.47
N ALA A 320 -4.14 -4.97 4.90
CA ALA A 320 -4.03 -3.73 4.14
C ALA A 320 -3.01 -3.84 3.01
N ARG A 321 -1.86 -4.44 3.30
CA ARG A 321 -0.73 -4.55 2.39
C ARG A 321 -0.35 -6.00 2.18
N ILE A 322 -0.84 -6.52 1.07
CA ILE A 322 -0.79 -7.94 0.75
C ILE A 322 0.60 -8.43 0.33
N THR A 323 1.46 -7.53 -0.16
CA THR A 323 2.84 -7.85 -0.56
C THR A 323 3.70 -8.14 0.67
N GLU A 324 4.14 -9.39 0.75
CA GLU A 324 5.06 -9.86 1.78
C GLU A 324 6.50 -9.73 1.31
N TRP A 325 7.40 -9.54 2.26
CA TRP A 325 8.82 -9.53 2.04
C TRP A 325 9.54 -10.42 3.04
N ASN A 326 10.51 -11.19 2.54
CA ASN A 326 11.45 -11.93 3.34
C ASN A 326 12.88 -11.70 2.85
N ALA A 327 13.86 -11.87 3.73
CA ALA A 327 15.27 -11.88 3.36
C ALA A 327 15.75 -13.29 3.10
N VAL A 328 16.65 -13.44 2.13
CA VAL A 328 17.46 -14.65 2.02
C VAL A 328 18.48 -14.63 3.15
N SER A 329 18.36 -15.54 4.12
CA SER A 329 19.36 -15.73 5.19
C SER A 329 20.71 -16.07 4.57
N ARG A 330 21.76 -15.34 4.94
CA ARG A 330 23.10 -15.54 4.37
C ARG A 330 24.09 -16.18 5.33
N ASN A 331 23.77 -16.29 6.63
CA ASN A 331 24.56 -16.97 7.67
C ASN A 331 23.70 -17.16 8.94
N ASP A 332 22.94 -18.26 9.04
CA ASP A 332 22.02 -18.51 10.17
C ASP A 332 22.74 -19.02 11.44
N GLU A 333 24.02 -19.38 11.36
CA GLU A 333 24.77 -20.02 12.46
C GLU A 333 25.04 -19.10 13.68
N ALA A 334 24.72 -17.82 13.60
CA ALA A 334 25.03 -16.82 14.64
C ALA A 334 23.87 -16.49 15.61
N PHE A 335 22.67 -17.07 15.43
CA PHE A 335 21.47 -16.72 16.22
C PHE A 335 20.63 -17.91 16.67
#